data_AF-A0A2X2DYH6-F1
#
_entry.id   AF-A0A2X2DYH6-F1
#
_cell.length_a   1.000
_cell.length_b   1.000
_cell.length_c   1.000
_cell.angle_alpha   90.00
_cell.angle_beta   90.00
_cell.angle_gamma   90.00
#
_symmetry.space_group_name_H-M   'P 1'
#
loop_
_entity.id
_entity.type
_entity.pdbx_description
1 polymer ?
#
loop_
_entity_poly.entity_id
_entity_poly.type
_entity_poly.pdbx_seq_one_letter_code
_entity_poly.pdbx_strand_id
1 'polypeptide(L)'
;MVTVANNFAWSIEYSGLETGKDEYCQESLLTTANGYIGLRGTLPEMTISDEHYPATYIAGLYNQASSQIENHQVINEDFVNAPNGQFISLKIGKGEYLHPKQLITHHLTRQLDLKTGVFTSQWRVETPEGQQLDIHCTKFANMADMSHYAILYTFKPLNFSGEITVITRLEGNTYNYGVQRYRSLNPHHYHVLQTGANKQHAFILAQTDQSKNRDRIIVNNKW
;
A
#
# COMPACT_ATOMS: atom_id res chain seq x y z
N MET A 1 -34.73 -6.73 15.51
CA MET A 1 -34.29 -6.91 14.11
C MET A 1 -33.68 -5.60 13.66
N VAL A 2 -32.35 -5.48 13.70
CA VAL A 2 -31.64 -4.33 13.13
C VAL A 2 -31.33 -4.69 11.69
N THR A 3 -31.97 -3.97 10.79
CA THR A 3 -32.07 -4.23 9.36
C THR A 3 -30.72 -4.05 8.67
N VAL A 4 -30.37 -4.99 7.79
CA VAL A 4 -29.16 -5.05 6.93
C VAL A 4 -29.03 -3.83 5.98
N ALA A 5 -29.99 -2.90 5.99
CA ALA A 5 -30.04 -1.73 5.13
C ALA A 5 -29.06 -0.60 5.50
N ASN A 6 -28.45 -0.60 6.69
CA ASN A 6 -27.57 0.50 7.12
C ASN A 6 -26.11 0.38 6.65
N ASN A 7 -25.65 -0.79 6.20
CA ASN A 7 -24.25 -0.98 5.80
C ASN A 7 -23.93 -0.27 4.48
N PHE A 8 -24.81 -0.35 3.47
CA PHE A 8 -24.55 0.24 2.16
C PHE A 8 -24.53 1.77 2.13
N ALA A 9 -25.17 2.44 3.10
CA ALA A 9 -25.26 3.91 3.09
C ALA A 9 -23.91 4.60 3.37
N TRP A 10 -22.95 3.89 3.97
CA TRP A 10 -21.66 4.45 4.40
C TRP A 10 -20.48 3.55 4.05
N SER A 11 -20.60 2.73 3.01
CA SER A 11 -19.53 1.85 2.55
C SER A 11 -19.34 1.98 1.06
N ILE A 12 -18.08 2.03 0.63
CA ILE A 12 -17.69 1.73 -0.74
C ILE A 12 -17.08 0.33 -0.71
N GLU A 13 -17.61 -0.61 -1.49
CA GLU A 13 -17.14 -2.00 -1.55
C GLU A 13 -16.85 -2.39 -3.00
N TYR A 14 -15.74 -3.10 -3.20
CA TYR A 14 -15.36 -3.71 -4.47
C TYR A 14 -15.05 -5.19 -4.27
N SER A 15 -15.44 -5.99 -5.24
CA SER A 15 -15.21 -7.44 -5.27
C SER A 15 -14.36 -7.82 -6.47
N GLY A 16 -13.47 -8.79 -6.27
CA GLY A 16 -12.52 -9.23 -7.28
C GLY A 16 -11.20 -8.45 -7.25
N LEU A 17 -10.23 -9.00 -7.97
CA LEU A 17 -8.93 -8.37 -8.22
C LEU A 17 -8.95 -7.89 -9.67
N GLU A 18 -9.02 -6.57 -9.86
CA GLU A 18 -9.01 -5.99 -11.19
C GLU A 18 -7.57 -5.77 -11.68
N THR A 19 -7.44 -5.37 -12.94
CA THR A 19 -6.16 -5.04 -13.56
C THR A 19 -6.21 -3.65 -14.20
N GLY A 20 -5.04 -3.07 -14.43
CA GLY A 20 -4.85 -1.78 -15.08
C GLY A 20 -5.65 -0.64 -14.44
N LYS A 21 -6.39 0.10 -15.28
CA LYS A 21 -7.06 1.34 -14.88
C LYS A 21 -8.12 1.13 -13.80
N ASP A 22 -8.84 0.02 -13.83
CA ASP A 22 -9.94 -0.23 -12.90
C ASP A 22 -9.40 -0.50 -11.50
N GLU A 23 -8.30 -1.24 -11.39
CA GLU A 23 -7.58 -1.44 -10.14
C GLU A 23 -7.03 -0.13 -9.57
N TYR A 24 -6.40 0.71 -10.41
CA TYR A 24 -5.94 2.05 -10.01
C TYR A 24 -7.07 2.94 -9.49
N CYS A 25 -8.28 2.80 -10.07
CA CYS A 25 -9.47 3.50 -9.63
C CYS A 25 -9.91 3.01 -8.24
N GLN A 26 -10.02 1.70 -8.04
CA GLN A 26 -10.39 1.10 -6.76
C GLN A 26 -9.40 1.48 -5.65
N GLU A 27 -8.10 1.37 -5.90
CA GLU A 27 -7.06 1.83 -4.98
C GLU A 27 -7.23 3.31 -4.59
N SER A 28 -7.68 4.16 -5.51
CA SER A 28 -7.92 5.58 -5.24
C SER A 28 -9.15 5.77 -4.36
N LEU A 29 -10.27 5.14 -4.72
CA LEU A 29 -11.56 5.27 -4.04
C LEU A 29 -11.57 4.63 -2.64
N LEU A 30 -10.70 3.65 -2.42
CA LEU A 30 -10.53 2.94 -1.15
C LEU A 30 -9.39 3.51 -0.28
N THR A 31 -8.89 4.71 -0.61
CA THR A 31 -7.84 5.39 0.18
C THR A 31 -8.34 5.70 1.59
N THR A 32 -7.55 5.37 2.61
CA THR A 32 -7.75 5.87 3.98
C THR A 32 -6.80 7.03 4.25
N ALA A 33 -7.31 8.12 4.83
CA ALA A 33 -6.53 9.32 5.06
C ALA A 33 -7.09 10.14 6.23
N ASN A 34 -6.24 11.00 6.82
CA ASN A 34 -6.60 11.88 7.93
C ASN A 34 -6.32 13.36 7.66
N GLY A 35 -6.03 13.73 6.40
CA GLY A 35 -5.63 15.09 6.00
C GLY A 35 -4.14 15.39 6.13
N TYR A 36 -3.37 14.57 6.86
CA TYR A 36 -1.91 14.61 6.90
C TYR A 36 -1.28 13.42 6.17
N ILE A 37 -1.66 12.19 6.52
CA ILE A 37 -1.24 10.96 5.85
C ILE A 37 -2.41 10.41 5.02
N GLY A 38 -2.10 9.94 3.82
CA GLY A 38 -2.99 9.16 2.97
C GLY A 38 -2.34 7.87 2.51
N LEU A 39 -3.06 6.76 2.65
CA LEU A 39 -2.65 5.43 2.22
C LEU A 39 -3.60 4.96 1.12
N ARG A 40 -3.11 4.78 -0.11
CA ARG A 40 -3.92 4.22 -1.20
C ARG A 40 -4.51 2.88 -0.79
N GLY A 41 -5.72 2.57 -1.25
CA GLY A 41 -6.50 1.36 -0.92
C GLY A 41 -5.97 0.04 -1.51
N THR A 42 -4.65 -0.13 -1.63
CA THR A 42 -4.01 -1.37 -2.04
C THR A 42 -4.04 -2.43 -0.94
N LEU A 43 -3.94 -3.70 -1.36
CA LEU A 43 -3.56 -4.79 -0.46
C LEU A 43 -2.10 -4.62 0.02
N PRO A 44 -1.75 -5.04 1.24
CA PRO A 44 -0.36 -5.00 1.73
C PRO A 44 0.65 -5.77 0.87
N GLU A 45 0.22 -6.78 0.13
CA GLU A 45 1.06 -7.66 -0.70
C GLU A 45 1.40 -7.05 -2.08
N MET A 46 0.73 -5.95 -2.45
CA MET A 46 0.93 -5.29 -3.73
C MET A 46 2.22 -4.48 -3.74
N THR A 47 2.94 -4.56 -4.86
CA THR A 47 4.10 -3.70 -5.17
C THR A 47 3.80 -2.82 -6.38
N ILE A 48 4.50 -1.70 -6.51
CA ILE A 48 4.36 -0.80 -7.66
C ILE A 48 4.60 -1.58 -8.97
N SER A 49 3.62 -1.52 -9.87
CA SER A 49 3.65 -2.13 -11.19
C SER A 49 2.65 -1.44 -12.13
N ASP A 50 2.52 -1.92 -13.36
CA ASP A 50 1.45 -1.46 -14.26
C ASP A 50 0.04 -1.79 -13.77
N GLU A 51 -0.10 -2.78 -12.87
CA GLU A 51 -1.40 -3.24 -12.36
C GLU A 51 -1.78 -2.60 -11.03
N HIS A 52 -0.78 -2.33 -10.18
CA HIS A 52 -1.00 -1.86 -8.82
C HIS A 52 -0.07 -0.71 -8.47
N TYR A 53 -0.57 0.24 -7.67
CA TYR A 53 0.20 1.41 -7.26
C TYR A 53 0.00 1.69 -5.77
N PRO A 54 0.68 0.93 -4.88
CA PRO A 54 0.73 1.28 -3.46
C PRO A 54 1.45 2.63 -3.32
N ALA A 55 0.79 3.57 -2.64
CA ALA A 55 1.37 4.87 -2.36
C ALA A 55 1.01 5.36 -0.97
N THR A 56 1.97 6.08 -0.40
CA THR A 56 1.84 6.81 0.85
C THR A 56 2.09 8.28 0.55
N TYR A 57 1.14 9.12 0.93
CA TYR A 57 1.20 10.56 0.72
C TYR A 57 1.21 11.28 2.06
N ILE A 58 2.09 12.29 2.18
CA ILE A 58 2.25 13.11 3.39
C ILE A 58 2.01 14.56 3.00
N ALA A 59 1.06 15.23 3.64
CA ALA A 59 0.71 16.61 3.32
C ALA A 59 1.94 17.53 3.37
N GLY A 60 2.15 18.29 2.30
CA GLY A 60 3.31 19.18 2.14
C GLY A 60 4.54 18.52 1.53
N LEU A 61 4.55 17.20 1.30
CA LEU A 61 5.67 16.51 0.66
C LEU A 61 5.62 16.62 -0.87
N TYR A 62 6.07 17.76 -1.37
CA TYR A 62 6.24 18.02 -2.81
C TYR A 62 7.72 18.11 -3.18
N ASN A 63 8.04 17.77 -4.43
CA ASN A 63 9.38 17.92 -4.97
C ASN A 63 9.35 18.15 -6.48
N GLN A 64 10.22 19.03 -6.97
CA GLN A 64 10.44 19.22 -8.39
C GLN A 64 11.47 18.24 -8.94
N ALA A 65 11.15 17.62 -10.08
CA ALA A 65 12.07 16.79 -10.83
C ALA A 65 12.20 17.29 -12.27
N SER A 66 13.44 17.27 -12.78
CA SER A 66 13.73 17.56 -14.18
C SER A 66 13.69 16.29 -15.00
N SER A 67 13.04 16.36 -16.16
CA SER A 67 12.93 15.28 -17.14
C SER A 67 13.41 15.77 -18.51
N GLN A 68 14.10 14.92 -19.27
CA GLN A 68 14.45 15.22 -20.65
C GLN A 68 13.43 14.52 -21.55
N ILE A 69 12.57 15.28 -22.22
CA ILE A 69 11.61 14.76 -23.21
C ILE A 69 12.04 15.28 -24.58
N GLU A 70 12.46 14.36 -25.44
CA GLU A 70 13.07 14.69 -26.72
C GLU A 70 14.23 15.69 -26.52
N ASN A 71 14.14 16.87 -27.14
CA ASN A 71 15.15 17.93 -27.05
C ASN A 71 14.81 19.01 -26.01
N HIS A 72 13.82 18.78 -25.16
CA HIS A 72 13.36 19.76 -24.16
C HIS A 72 13.53 19.25 -22.74
N GLN A 73 13.99 20.14 -21.87
CA GLN A 73 13.99 19.93 -20.43
C GLN A 73 12.63 20.37 -19.86
N VAL A 74 11.94 19.47 -19.18
CA VAL A 74 10.66 19.73 -18.52
C VAL A 74 10.86 19.60 -17.01
N ILE A 75 10.48 20.63 -16.27
CA ILE A 75 10.45 20.60 -14.80
C ILE A 75 9.00 20.38 -14.39
N ASN A 76 8.76 19.37 -13.58
CA ASN A 76 7.45 19.07 -13.04
C ASN A 76 7.51 19.02 -11.51
N GLU A 77 6.52 19.63 -10.86
CA GLU A 77 6.34 19.54 -9.42
C GLU A 77 5.30 18.46 -9.12
N ASP A 78 5.71 17.46 -8.35
CA ASP A 78 4.85 16.32 -8.02
C ASP A 78 4.63 16.19 -6.53
N PHE A 79 3.45 15.66 -6.20
CA PHE A 79 3.18 15.14 -4.88
C PHE A 79 3.89 13.80 -4.72
N VAL A 80 4.86 13.72 -3.81
CA VAL A 80 5.80 12.60 -3.76
C VAL A 80 5.14 11.37 -3.15
N ASN A 81 5.26 10.23 -3.81
CA ASN A 81 5.02 8.93 -3.20
C ASN A 81 6.13 8.65 -2.18
N ALA A 82 5.85 8.84 -0.90
CA ALA A 82 6.80 8.66 0.19
C ALA A 82 7.25 7.18 0.31
N PRO A 83 8.28 6.85 1.11
CA PRO A 83 8.64 5.46 1.35
C PRO A 83 7.43 4.63 1.83
N ASN A 84 7.28 3.41 1.33
CA ASN A 84 6.13 2.58 1.64
C ASN A 84 6.37 1.78 2.93
N GLY A 85 5.51 1.97 3.94
CA GLY A 85 5.49 1.16 5.16
C GLY A 85 4.27 0.26 5.29
N GLN A 86 3.49 0.09 4.22
CA GLN A 86 2.30 -0.76 4.20
C GLN A 86 2.60 -2.21 3.84
N PHE A 87 3.81 -2.52 3.34
CA PHE A 87 4.10 -3.83 2.77
C PHE A 87 4.12 -4.93 3.85
N ILE A 88 3.21 -5.89 3.70
CA ILE A 88 3.14 -7.11 4.50
C ILE A 88 2.88 -8.26 3.53
N SER A 89 3.62 -9.36 3.66
CA SER A 89 3.37 -10.56 2.87
C SER A 89 3.71 -11.82 3.66
N LEU A 90 3.21 -12.95 3.18
CA LEU A 90 3.41 -14.27 3.75
C LEU A 90 4.28 -15.11 2.83
N LYS A 91 4.98 -16.09 3.38
CA LYS A 91 5.67 -17.15 2.63
C LYS A 91 5.36 -18.48 3.29
N ILE A 92 4.93 -19.46 2.52
CA ILE A 92 4.65 -20.81 3.01
C ILE A 92 5.89 -21.69 2.78
N GLY A 93 6.44 -22.24 3.87
CA GLY A 93 7.65 -23.07 3.82
C GLY A 93 8.82 -22.39 3.11
N LYS A 94 9.28 -22.99 2.01
CA LYS A 94 10.40 -22.49 1.19
C LYS A 94 9.96 -21.80 -0.11
N GLY A 95 8.67 -21.50 -0.28
CA GLY A 95 8.15 -20.83 -1.47
C GLY A 95 8.58 -19.36 -1.58
N GLU A 96 7.98 -18.65 -2.53
CA GLU A 96 8.14 -17.20 -2.66
C GLU A 96 7.18 -16.46 -1.71
N TYR A 97 7.44 -15.17 -1.49
CA TYR A 97 6.47 -14.31 -0.82
C TYR A 97 5.23 -14.14 -1.70
N LEU A 98 4.05 -14.23 -1.09
CA LEU A 98 2.78 -14.05 -1.77
C LEU A 98 2.76 -12.71 -2.51
N HIS A 99 2.49 -12.78 -3.80
CA HIS A 99 2.26 -11.63 -4.67
C HIS A 99 1.01 -11.86 -5.51
N PRO A 100 0.06 -10.92 -5.62
CA PRO A 100 -1.23 -11.14 -6.28
C PRO A 100 -1.15 -11.78 -7.67
N LYS A 101 -0.16 -11.39 -8.50
CA LYS A 101 0.05 -11.96 -9.85
C LYS A 101 0.39 -13.46 -9.88
N GLN A 102 0.84 -14.04 -8.76
CA GLN A 102 1.29 -15.44 -8.69
C GLN A 102 0.23 -16.35 -8.07
N LEU A 103 -0.89 -15.79 -7.61
CA LEU A 103 -1.91 -16.52 -6.84
C LEU A 103 -3.21 -16.61 -7.61
N ILE A 104 -3.94 -17.70 -7.37
CA ILE A 104 -5.33 -17.80 -7.78
C ILE A 104 -6.17 -17.10 -6.72
N THR A 105 -6.88 -16.04 -7.12
CA THR A 105 -7.84 -15.35 -6.24
C THR A 105 -9.19 -16.05 -6.33
N HIS A 106 -9.60 -16.74 -5.27
CA HIS A 106 -10.93 -17.35 -5.15
C HIS A 106 -11.99 -16.33 -4.76
N HIS A 107 -11.62 -15.40 -3.88
CA HIS A 107 -12.49 -14.35 -3.40
C HIS A 107 -11.65 -13.16 -2.96
N LEU A 108 -12.01 -11.95 -3.36
CA LEU A 108 -11.46 -10.71 -2.82
C LEU A 108 -12.61 -9.74 -2.61
N THR A 109 -12.73 -9.20 -1.41
CA THR A 109 -13.53 -8.00 -1.13
C THR A 109 -12.65 -6.95 -0.49
N ARG A 110 -12.86 -5.70 -0.88
CA ARG A 110 -12.23 -4.52 -0.26
C ARG A 110 -13.29 -3.47 0.00
N GLN A 111 -13.25 -2.88 1.17
CA GLN A 111 -14.25 -1.93 1.62
C GLN A 111 -13.59 -0.72 2.29
N LEU A 112 -14.15 0.46 2.08
CA LEU A 112 -13.90 1.65 2.88
C LEU A 112 -15.19 2.03 3.61
N ASP A 113 -15.15 2.04 4.94
CA ASP A 113 -16.22 2.59 5.78
C ASP A 113 -16.07 4.13 5.84
N LEU A 114 -17.05 4.84 5.30
CA LEU A 114 -17.05 6.30 5.18
C LEU A 114 -17.37 7.03 6.48
N LYS A 115 -17.90 6.34 7.51
CA LYS A 115 -18.10 6.94 8.85
C LYS A 115 -16.81 6.96 9.64
N THR A 116 -16.01 5.92 9.52
CA THR A 116 -14.84 5.67 10.36
C THR A 116 -13.53 5.92 9.62
N GLY A 117 -13.53 5.95 8.29
CA GLY A 117 -12.33 6.03 7.45
C GLY A 117 -11.51 4.74 7.43
N VAL A 118 -12.08 3.62 7.89
CA VAL A 118 -11.39 2.33 8.00
C VAL A 118 -11.51 1.57 6.68
N PHE A 119 -10.36 1.19 6.13
CA PHE A 119 -10.28 0.24 5.03
C PHE A 119 -10.22 -1.19 5.59
N THR A 120 -10.94 -2.11 4.95
CA THR A 120 -10.85 -3.55 5.21
C THR A 120 -10.72 -4.32 3.91
N SER A 121 -10.06 -5.49 3.96
CA SER A 121 -10.07 -6.45 2.87
C SER A 121 -10.13 -7.88 3.38
N GLN A 122 -10.81 -8.75 2.63
CA GLN A 122 -10.79 -10.20 2.81
C GLN A 122 -10.40 -10.87 1.51
N TRP A 123 -9.31 -11.64 1.52
CA TRP A 123 -8.72 -12.26 0.35
C TRP A 123 -8.51 -13.76 0.58
N ARG A 124 -9.26 -14.57 -0.15
CA ARG A 124 -9.04 -16.02 -0.24
C ARG A 124 -8.20 -16.33 -1.46
N VAL A 125 -7.02 -16.86 -1.21
CA VAL A 125 -6.00 -17.15 -2.22
C VAL A 125 -5.60 -18.60 -2.21
N GLU A 126 -5.09 -19.05 -3.36
CA GLU A 126 -4.44 -20.33 -3.53
C GLU A 126 -3.08 -20.15 -4.23
N THR A 127 -2.04 -20.79 -3.69
CA THR A 127 -0.72 -20.83 -4.33
C THR A 127 -0.70 -21.82 -5.50
N PRO A 128 0.30 -21.78 -6.39
CA PRO A 128 0.45 -22.77 -7.46
C PRO A 128 0.51 -24.23 -6.97
N GLU A 129 0.93 -24.45 -5.72
CA GLU A 129 0.97 -25.76 -5.06
C GLU A 129 -0.37 -26.19 -4.44
N GLY A 130 -1.44 -25.41 -4.63
CA GLY A 130 -2.79 -25.71 -4.13
C GLY A 130 -3.02 -25.34 -2.66
N GLN A 131 -2.12 -24.58 -2.04
CA GLN A 131 -2.24 -24.19 -0.63
C GLN A 131 -3.13 -22.95 -0.49
N GLN A 132 -4.17 -23.05 0.33
CA GLN A 132 -5.18 -22.01 0.48
C GLN A 132 -5.04 -21.23 1.78
N LEU A 133 -5.13 -19.89 1.67
CA LEU A 133 -5.14 -18.95 2.80
C LEU A 133 -6.38 -18.06 2.73
N ASP A 134 -6.95 -17.74 3.89
CA ASP A 134 -7.87 -16.62 4.07
C ASP A 134 -7.13 -15.50 4.78
N ILE A 135 -6.95 -14.36 4.11
CA ILE A 135 -6.16 -13.21 4.56
C ILE A 135 -7.11 -12.04 4.81
N HIS A 136 -7.00 -11.39 5.96
CA HIS A 136 -7.78 -10.22 6.32
C HIS A 136 -6.85 -9.07 6.66
N CYS A 137 -7.12 -7.89 6.09
CA CYS A 137 -6.41 -6.66 6.40
C CYS A 137 -7.40 -5.61 6.88
N THR A 138 -6.99 -4.82 7.86
CA THR A 138 -7.67 -3.57 8.25
C THR A 138 -6.63 -2.49 8.36
N LYS A 139 -6.86 -1.32 7.74
CA LYS A 139 -5.97 -0.16 7.86
C LYS A 139 -6.75 1.13 8.06
N PHE A 140 -6.16 2.04 8.82
CA PHE A 140 -6.71 3.38 8.99
C PHE A 140 -5.59 4.39 9.26
N ALA A 141 -5.77 5.61 8.76
CA ALA A 141 -4.99 6.78 9.17
C ALA A 141 -5.61 7.35 10.46
N ASN A 142 -4.80 7.52 11.51
CA ASN A 142 -5.30 7.90 12.82
C ASN A 142 -5.75 9.37 12.83
N MET A 143 -7.02 9.62 13.12
CA MET A 143 -7.59 10.97 13.17
C MET A 143 -7.20 11.75 14.43
N ALA A 144 -6.86 11.06 15.53
CA ALA A 144 -6.47 11.68 16.80
C ALA A 144 -4.97 11.98 16.87
N ASP A 145 -4.14 11.18 16.21
CA ASP A 145 -2.71 11.42 16.02
C ASP A 145 -2.39 11.32 14.53
N MET A 146 -2.41 12.47 13.87
CA MET A 146 -2.37 12.54 12.40
C MET A 146 -1.09 11.96 11.81
N SER A 147 -0.01 11.85 12.60
CA SER A 147 1.28 11.30 12.17
C SER A 147 1.35 9.77 12.17
N HIS A 148 0.27 9.09 12.59
CA HIS A 148 0.22 7.64 12.70
C HIS A 148 -0.85 7.02 11.79
N TYR A 149 -0.57 5.80 11.35
CA TYR A 149 -1.56 4.88 10.81
C TYR A 149 -1.32 3.50 11.42
N ALA A 150 -2.30 2.60 11.30
CA ALA A 150 -2.17 1.22 11.75
C ALA A 150 -2.65 0.24 10.69
N ILE A 151 -2.05 -0.94 10.68
CA ILE A 151 -2.45 -2.08 9.86
C ILE A 151 -2.60 -3.28 10.80
N LEU A 152 -3.78 -3.91 10.79
CA LEU A 152 -4.03 -5.21 11.37
C LEU A 152 -4.09 -6.23 10.23
N TYR A 153 -3.19 -7.20 10.26
CA TYR A 153 -3.08 -8.23 9.24
C TYR A 153 -3.24 -9.60 9.90
N THR A 154 -4.26 -10.35 9.49
CA THR A 154 -4.52 -11.70 10.02
C THR A 154 -4.66 -12.68 8.87
N PHE A 155 -4.29 -13.94 9.10
CA PHE A 155 -4.37 -14.98 8.08
C PHE A 155 -4.72 -16.33 8.69
N LYS A 156 -5.32 -17.21 7.90
CA LYS A 156 -5.70 -18.56 8.29
C LYS A 156 -5.41 -19.57 7.17
N PRO A 157 -4.55 -20.58 7.39
CA PRO A 157 -4.44 -21.75 6.51
C PRO A 157 -5.77 -22.50 6.44
N LEU A 158 -6.24 -22.81 5.24
CA LEU A 158 -7.54 -23.45 5.05
C LEU A 158 -7.43 -24.97 4.80
N ASN A 159 -6.40 -25.40 4.09
CA ASN A 159 -6.25 -26.79 3.65
C ASN A 159 -4.83 -27.37 3.86
N PHE A 160 -3.99 -26.67 4.62
CA PHE A 160 -2.62 -27.12 4.88
C PHE A 160 -2.19 -26.82 6.32
N SER A 161 -1.12 -27.49 6.73
CA SER A 161 -0.37 -27.19 7.95
C SER A 161 1.11 -27.08 7.58
N GLY A 162 1.79 -26.06 8.09
CA GLY A 162 3.19 -25.81 7.74
C GLY A 162 3.69 -24.50 8.33
N GLU A 163 4.98 -24.26 8.15
CA GLU A 163 5.61 -23.01 8.56
C GLU A 163 5.16 -21.87 7.65
N ILE A 164 4.77 -20.74 8.26
CA ILE A 164 4.49 -19.49 7.56
C ILE A 164 5.44 -18.43 8.08
N THR A 165 6.22 -17.83 7.18
CA THR A 165 7.01 -16.65 7.47
C THR A 165 6.19 -15.41 7.15
N VAL A 166 6.08 -14.48 8.08
CA VAL A 166 5.53 -13.14 7.85
C VAL A 166 6.68 -12.17 7.60
N ILE A 167 6.57 -11.32 6.57
CA ILE A 167 7.48 -10.21 6.36
C ILE A 167 6.72 -8.89 6.43
N THR A 168 7.34 -7.89 7.03
CA THR A 168 6.99 -6.48 6.89
C THR A 168 8.18 -5.76 6.29
N ARG A 169 7.96 -4.77 5.43
CA ARG A 169 9.05 -4.07 4.74
C ARG A 169 8.80 -2.57 4.74
N LEU A 170 9.87 -1.82 4.98
CA LEU A 170 9.97 -0.40 4.64
C LEU A 170 10.66 -0.29 3.29
N GLU A 171 9.95 0.23 2.29
CA GLU A 171 10.44 0.35 0.92
C GLU A 171 10.81 1.81 0.62
N GLY A 172 12.11 2.08 0.51
CA GLY A 172 12.67 3.41 0.19
C GLY A 172 12.98 3.63 -1.28
N ASN A 173 12.46 2.77 -2.15
CA ASN A 173 12.62 2.84 -3.60
C ASN A 173 11.28 3.07 -4.30
N THR A 174 10.30 3.66 -3.60
CA THR A 174 9.04 4.07 -4.21
C THR A 174 9.29 5.21 -5.20
N TYR A 175 8.38 5.34 -6.17
CA TYR A 175 8.47 6.33 -7.22
C TYR A 175 7.07 6.72 -7.69
N ASN A 176 6.98 7.88 -8.33
CA ASN A 176 5.72 8.39 -8.86
C ASN A 176 5.34 7.65 -10.14
N TYR A 177 4.25 6.88 -10.11
CA TYR A 177 3.80 6.07 -11.25
C TYR A 177 2.27 6.06 -11.45
N GLY A 178 1.54 6.79 -10.59
CA GLY A 178 0.08 6.75 -10.50
C GLY A 178 -0.67 7.35 -11.70
N VAL A 179 0.02 8.06 -12.61
CA VAL A 179 -0.59 8.70 -13.78
C VAL A 179 0.14 8.28 -15.04
N GLN A 180 -0.54 7.51 -15.91
CA GLN A 180 0.06 6.96 -17.12
C GLN A 180 0.74 8.02 -18.01
N ARG A 181 0.12 9.20 -18.15
CA ARG A 181 0.67 10.32 -18.93
C ARG A 181 2.02 10.84 -18.39
N TYR A 182 2.28 10.69 -17.11
CA TYR A 182 3.49 11.20 -16.46
C TYR A 182 4.61 10.16 -16.35
N ARG A 183 4.41 8.94 -16.87
CA ARG A 183 5.43 7.87 -16.82
C ARG A 183 6.68 8.16 -17.66
N SER A 184 6.63 9.14 -18.56
CA SER A 184 7.80 9.65 -19.29
C SER A 184 8.60 10.71 -18.50
N LEU A 185 8.06 11.22 -17.39
CA LEU A 185 8.76 12.13 -16.49
C LEU A 185 9.63 11.35 -15.52
N ASN A 186 10.64 12.00 -14.96
CA ASN A 186 11.47 11.46 -13.89
C ASN A 186 10.59 11.19 -12.66
N PRO A 187 10.42 9.92 -12.25
CA PRO A 187 9.50 9.55 -11.19
C PRO A 187 10.16 9.52 -9.80
N HIS A 188 11.47 9.78 -9.73
CA HIS A 188 12.25 9.70 -8.50
C HIS A 188 12.43 11.11 -7.91
N HIS A 189 11.98 11.28 -6.67
CA HIS A 189 11.91 12.59 -6.02
C HIS A 189 12.67 12.68 -4.69
N TYR A 190 13.25 11.57 -4.23
CA TYR A 190 13.97 11.51 -2.96
C TYR A 190 15.07 10.43 -3.00
N HIS A 191 15.99 10.54 -2.04
CA HIS A 191 16.96 9.50 -1.74
C HIS A 191 16.91 9.11 -0.26
N VAL A 192 17.30 7.88 0.03
CA VAL A 192 17.37 7.34 1.40
C VAL A 192 18.66 7.82 2.06
N LEU A 193 18.54 8.48 3.21
CA LEU A 193 19.67 8.92 4.02
C LEU A 193 20.11 7.85 5.02
N GLN A 194 19.15 7.17 5.63
CA GLN A 194 19.43 6.22 6.70
C GLN A 194 18.32 5.17 6.78
N THR A 195 18.73 3.94 7.07
CA THR A 195 17.84 2.86 7.48
C THR A 195 18.32 2.26 8.79
N GLY A 196 17.42 1.60 9.50
CA GLY A 196 17.81 0.80 10.65
C GLY A 196 16.67 -0.10 11.09
N ALA A 197 17.03 -1.22 11.68
CA ALA A 197 16.09 -2.17 12.27
C ALA A 197 16.64 -2.67 13.61
N ASN A 198 15.76 -2.76 14.60
CA ASN A 198 16.05 -3.32 15.90
C ASN A 198 14.81 -4.02 16.44
N LYS A 199 14.88 -5.35 16.59
CA LYS A 199 13.79 -6.20 17.06
C LYS A 199 12.50 -5.94 16.24
N GLN A 200 11.53 -5.29 16.87
CA GLN A 200 10.20 -5.01 16.33
C GLN A 200 10.08 -3.62 15.68
N HIS A 201 11.18 -2.85 15.66
CA HIS A 201 11.20 -1.50 15.14
C HIS A 201 12.07 -1.43 13.89
N ALA A 202 11.55 -0.84 12.82
CA ALA A 202 12.33 -0.48 11.64
C ALA A 202 12.07 0.99 11.30
N PHE A 203 13.06 1.67 10.73
CA PHE A 203 12.88 3.01 10.22
C PHE A 203 13.60 3.24 8.90
N ILE A 204 13.06 4.20 8.15
CA ILE A 204 13.69 4.79 6.98
C ILE A 204 13.61 6.30 7.08
N LEU A 205 14.74 6.96 6.86
CA LEU A 205 14.85 8.41 6.75
C LEU A 205 15.18 8.74 5.29
N ALA A 206 14.30 9.48 4.64
CA ALA A 206 14.43 9.92 3.27
C ALA A 206 14.45 11.46 3.19
N GLN A 207 15.05 11.98 2.13
CA GLN A 207 15.06 13.41 1.86
C GLN A 207 14.77 13.67 0.39
N THR A 208 13.88 14.63 0.12
CA THR A 208 13.59 15.06 -1.25
C THR A 208 14.79 15.76 -1.89
N ASP A 209 14.91 15.59 -3.20
CA ASP A 209 16.13 15.98 -3.91
C ASP A 209 16.27 17.48 -4.08
N GLN A 210 15.17 18.18 -4.41
CA GLN A 210 15.16 19.63 -4.65
C GLN A 210 14.65 20.39 -3.43
N SER A 211 13.48 20.02 -2.90
CA SER A 211 12.85 20.76 -1.79
C SER A 211 13.56 20.57 -0.45
N LYS A 212 14.42 19.53 -0.34
CA LYS A 212 15.19 19.18 0.87
C LYS A 212 14.31 18.86 2.10
N ASN A 213 13.03 18.58 1.88
CA ASN A 213 12.13 18.08 2.91
C ASN A 213 12.63 16.71 3.40
N ARG A 214 12.63 16.52 4.72
CA ARG A 214 13.06 15.27 5.35
C ARG A 214 11.87 14.59 5.98
N ASP A 215 11.61 13.37 5.57
CA ASP A 215 10.58 12.53 6.14
C ASP A 215 11.19 11.26 6.70
N ARG A 216 10.72 10.89 7.89
CA ARG A 216 11.12 9.67 8.56
C ARG A 216 9.89 8.81 8.79
N ILE A 217 9.88 7.63 8.16
CA ILE A 217 8.85 6.64 8.36
C ILE A 217 9.39 5.57 9.30
N ILE A 218 8.59 5.23 10.31
CA ILE A 218 8.92 4.24 11.34
C ILE A 218 7.81 3.20 11.34
N VAL A 219 8.17 1.93 11.24
CA VAL A 219 7.26 0.80 11.41
C VAL A 219 7.56 0.13 12.74
N ASN A 220 6.52 -0.01 13.56
CA ASN A 220 6.57 -0.68 14.85
C ASN A 220 5.65 -1.91 14.78
N ASN A 221 6.24 -3.09 14.71
CA ASN A 221 5.50 -4.34 14.61
C ASN A 221 5.12 -4.86 15.99
N LYS A 222 3.84 -5.14 16.21
CA LYS A 222 3.35 -5.92 17.36
C LYS A 222 2.75 -7.21 16.82
N TRP A 223 3.41 -8.32 17.12
CA TRP A 223 2.97 -9.67 16.76
C TRP A 223 2.34 -10.34 17.97
#